data_AF-A0A8T4THH1-F1
#
_entry.id   AF-A0A8T4THH1-F1
#
_cell.length_a   1.000
_cell.length_b   1.000
_cell.length_c   1.000
_cell.angle_alpha   90.00
_cell.angle_beta   90.00
_cell.angle_gamma   90.00
#
_symmetry.space_group_name_H-M   'P 1'
#
loop_
_entity.id
_entity.type
_entity.pdbx_description
1 polymer ?
#
loop_
_entity_poly.entity_id
_entity_poly.type
_entity_poly.pdbx_seq_one_letter_code
_entity_poly.pdbx_strand_id
1 'polypeptide(L)' 'MSMNESPTSDLPIVTHRTLVASGGSIMVTIPQEWLKQNDLKAGDKVILVANGHLTVHKDNQELINKIKQSLTVMTPSQ' A
#
# COMPACT_ATOMS: atom_id res chain seq x y z
N MET A 1 33.38 -3.95 -21.04
CA MET A 1 32.55 -3.44 -19.92
C MET A 1 31.12 -3.79 -20.26
N SER A 2 30.62 -4.91 -19.75
CA SER A 2 29.25 -5.36 -20.01
C SER A 2 28.33 -4.69 -19.00
N MET A 3 27.46 -3.81 -19.50
CA MET A 3 26.34 -3.29 -18.73
C MET A 3 25.33 -4.42 -18.59
N ASN A 4 25.22 -4.99 -17.39
CA ASN A 4 24.11 -5.87 -17.04
C ASN A 4 22.90 -4.98 -16.78
N GLU A 5 22.02 -4.87 -17.77
CA GLU A 5 20.68 -4.33 -17.55
C GLU A 5 19.90 -5.37 -16.73
N SER A 6 19.71 -5.07 -15.44
CA SER A 6 18.82 -5.83 -14.57
C SER A 6 17.40 -5.68 -15.10
N PRO A 7 16.65 -6.77 -15.40
CA PRO A 7 15.25 -6.64 -15.75
C PRO A 7 14.48 -6.07 -14.56
N THR A 8 14.01 -4.83 -14.67
CA THR A 8 13.01 -4.27 -13.76
C THR A 8 11.74 -5.10 -13.93
N SER A 9 11.52 -6.03 -13.00
CA SER A 9 10.36 -6.91 -12.98
C SER A 9 9.10 -6.08 -12.70
N ASP A 10 8.45 -5.61 -13.76
CA ASP A 10 7.08 -5.05 -13.78
C ASP A 10 5.99 -6.11 -13.50
N LEU A 11 6.38 -7.32 -13.09
CA LEU A 11 5.44 -8.38 -12.76
C LEU A 11 4.76 -8.11 -11.40
N PRO A 12 3.42 -8.22 -11.30
CA PRO A 12 2.71 -8.03 -10.06
C PRO A 12 3.14 -9.09 -9.03
N ILE A 13 3.51 -8.65 -7.83
CA ILE A 13 3.89 -9.53 -6.73
C ILE A 13 2.61 -10.05 -6.07
N VAL A 14 2.21 -11.28 -6.40
CA VAL A 14 1.07 -11.96 -5.77
C VAL A 14 1.61 -12.98 -4.77
N THR A 15 1.36 -12.76 -3.47
CA THR A 15 1.79 -13.69 -2.41
C THR A 15 0.70 -13.91 -1.39
N HIS A 16 0.54 -15.15 -0.93
CA HIS A 16 -0.27 -15.46 0.24
C HIS A 16 0.49 -15.07 1.51
N ARG A 17 -0.18 -14.38 2.43
CA ARG A 17 0.38 -13.93 3.70
C ARG A 17 -0.58 -14.28 4.84
N THR A 18 -0.02 -14.72 5.95
CA THR A 18 -0.79 -14.98 7.18
C THR A 18 -0.89 -13.70 8.00
N LEU A 19 -2.09 -13.43 8.51
CA LEU A 19 -2.30 -12.39 9.51
C LEU A 19 -1.78 -12.89 10.87
N VAL A 20 -0.94 -12.08 11.52
CA VAL A 20 -0.30 -12.44 12.79
C VAL A 20 -0.77 -11.49 13.89
N ALA A 21 -1.15 -12.03 15.04
CA ALA A 21 -1.46 -11.22 16.21
C ALA A 21 -0.19 -10.66 16.83
N SER A 22 -0.19 -9.37 17.17
CA SER A 22 0.92 -8.71 17.87
C SER A 22 0.35 -7.70 18.87
N GLY A 23 0.41 -8.05 20.16
CA GLY A 23 -0.23 -7.27 21.22
C GLY A 23 -1.74 -7.15 20.99
N GLY A 24 -2.25 -5.91 21.02
CA GLY A 24 -3.67 -5.61 20.72
C GLY A 24 -3.97 -5.38 19.24
N SER A 25 -3.11 -5.82 18.32
CA SER A 25 -3.24 -5.53 16.88
C SER A 25 -3.00 -6.75 16.01
N ILE A 26 -3.45 -6.66 14.76
CA ILE A 26 -3.17 -7.65 13.70
C ILE A 26 -2.15 -7.04 12.75
N MET A 27 -1.15 -7.84 12.37
CA MET A 27 -0.09 -7.47 11.45
C MET A 27 -0.11 -8.37 10.21
N VAL A 28 0.28 -7.79 9.08
CA VAL A 28 0.59 -8.50 7.84
C VAL A 28 2.00 -8.12 7.41
N THR A 29 2.77 -9.11 6.94
CA THR A 29 4.10 -8.83 6.39
C THR A 29 3.99 -8.36 4.95
N ILE A 30 4.57 -7.20 4.67
CA ILE A 30 4.63 -6.63 3.32
C ILE A 30 5.91 -7.12 2.62
N PRO A 31 5.84 -7.56 1.35
CA PRO A 31 7.03 -7.95 0.60
C PRO A 31 8.07 -6.82 0.53
N GLN A 32 9.34 -7.16 0.77
CA GLN A 32 10.43 -6.17 0.76
C GLN A 32 10.57 -5.46 -0.59
N GLU A 33 10.34 -6.16 -1.70
CA GLU A 33 10.39 -5.58 -3.04
C GLU A 33 9.33 -4.49 -3.24
N TRP A 34 8.13 -4.66 -2.67
CA TRP A 34 7.09 -3.62 -2.72
C TRP A 34 7.53 -2.36 -1.96
N LEU A 35 8.22 -2.51 -0.83
CA LEU A 35 8.79 -1.38 -0.08
C LEU A 35 9.84 -0.64 -0.92
N LYS A 36 10.72 -1.38 -1.61
CA LYS A 36 11.74 -0.78 -2.50
C LYS A 36 11.10 -0.02 -3.67
N GLN A 37 10.10 -0.62 -4.32
CA GLN A 37 9.38 0.00 -5.45
C GLN A 37 8.67 1.31 -5.05
N ASN A 38 8.22 1.40 -3.79
CA ASN A 38 7.53 2.57 -3.27
C ASN A 38 8.45 3.53 -2.50
N ASP A 39 9.75 3.25 -2.40
CA ASP A 39 10.71 4.03 -1.61
C ASP A 39 10.18 4.27 -0.19
N LEU A 40 9.89 3.16 0.52
CA LEU A 40 9.38 3.14 1.89
C LEU A 40 10.40 2.47 2.82
N LYS A 41 10.57 3.06 4.00
CA LYS A 41 11.39 2.52 5.10
C LYS A 41 10.57 2.37 6.38
N ALA A 42 11.13 1.64 7.34
CA ALA A 42 10.54 1.52 8.67
C ALA A 42 10.34 2.91 9.30
N GLY A 43 9.14 3.15 9.83
CA GLY A 43 8.74 4.44 10.40
C GLY A 43 7.98 5.35 9.43
N ASP A 44 7.98 5.07 8.12
CA ASP A 44 7.19 5.82 7.17
C ASP A 44 5.69 5.54 7.33
N LYS A 45 4.87 6.53 6.95
CA LYS A 45 3.41 6.42 6.95
C LYS A 45 2.92 5.87 5.62
N VAL A 46 1.81 5.15 5.69
CA VAL A 46 1.08 4.63 4.53
C VAL A 46 -0.40 4.93 4.69
N ILE A 47 -1.11 4.93 3.57
CA ILE A 47 -2.57 5.06 3.54
C ILE A 47 -3.15 3.67 3.35
N LEU A 48 -4.11 3.32 4.21
CA LEU A 48 -4.89 2.09 4.11
C LEU A 48 -6.31 2.44 3.69
N VAL A 49 -6.76 1.86 2.59
CA VAL A 49 -8.16 1.95 2.12
C VAL A 49 -8.81 0.58 2.29
N ALA A 50 -9.88 0.52 3.08
CA ALA A 50 -10.60 -0.72 3.37
C ALA A 50 -12.04 -0.61 2.86
N ASN A 51 -12.30 -1.15 1.67
CA ASN A 51 -13.63 -1.14 1.04
C ASN A 51 -13.92 -2.50 0.36
N GLY A 52 -14.08 -3.55 1.18
CA GLY A 52 -14.20 -4.95 0.71
C GLY A 52 -12.88 -5.60 0.27
N HIS A 53 -11.89 -4.78 -0.07
CA HIS A 53 -10.48 -5.15 -0.24
C HIS A 53 -9.62 -4.12 0.49
N LEU A 54 -8.44 -4.57 0.95
CA LEU A 54 -7.47 -3.72 1.63
C LEU A 54 -6.40 -3.29 0.63
N THR A 55 -6.34 -1.98 0.34
CA THR A 55 -5.33 -1.40 -0.54
C THR A 55 -4.37 -0.55 0.28
N VAL A 56 -3.07 -0.76 0.07
CA VAL A 56 -2.00 0.00 0.72
C VAL A 56 -1.39 0.94 -0.29
N HIS A 57 -1.28 2.23 0.06
CA HIS A 57 -0.61 3.23 -0.75
C HIS A 57 0.49 3.92 0.06
N LYS A 58 1.54 4.38 -0.62
CA LYS A 58 2.47 5.38 -0.05
C LYS A 58 1.67 6.61 0.39
N ASP A 59 2.08 7.22 1.50
CA ASP A 59 1.48 8.47 1.95
C ASP A 59 1.61 9.55 0.88
N ASN A 60 0.45 10.03 0.42
CA ASN A 60 0.32 11.03 -0.63
C ASN A 60 -0.94 11.86 -0.35
N GLN A 61 -0.74 13.14 0.00
CA GLN A 61 -1.85 14.03 0.36
C GLN A 61 -2.85 14.23 -0.78
N GLU A 62 -2.41 14.24 -2.05
CA GLU A 62 -3.32 14.36 -3.19
C GLU A 62 -4.25 13.15 -3.27
N LEU A 63 -3.72 11.95 -3.03
CA LEU A 63 -4.50 10.72 -3.01
C LEU A 63 -5.51 10.75 -1.85
N ILE A 64 -5.08 11.20 -0.66
CA ILE A 64 -5.98 11.37 0.49
C ILE A 64 -7.13 12.30 0.15
N ASN A 65 -6.85 13.44 -0.47
CA ASN A 65 -7.86 14.42 -0.84
C ASN A 65 -8.83 13.86 -1.88
N LYS A 66 -8.33 13.15 -2.90
CA LYS A 66 -9.17 12.46 -3.89
C LYS A 66 -10.08 11.42 -3.25
N ILE A 67 -9.55 10.59 -2.36
CA ILE A 67 -10.35 9.58 -1.64
C ILE A 67 -11.43 10.26 -0.79
N LYS A 68 -11.08 11.30 -0.02
CA LYS A 68 -12.04 12.05 0.82
C LYS A 68 -13.15 12.70 0.00
N GLN A 69 -12.79 13.31 -1.14
CA GLN A 69 -13.77 13.89 -2.06
C GLN A 69 -14.74 12.82 -2.56
N SER A 70 -14.24 11.69 -3.07
CA SER A 70 -15.07 10.58 -3.53
C SER A 70 -16.03 10.04 -2.46
N LEU A 71 -15.58 9.97 -1.20
CA LEU A 71 -16.43 9.55 -0.08
C LEU A 71 -17.52 10.59 0.25
N THR A 72 -17.22 11.88 0.09
CA THR A 72 -18.17 12.97 0.37
C THR A 72 -19.32 13.00 -0.64
N VAL A 73 -19.07 12.62 -1.91
CA VAL A 73 -20.12 12.54 -2.94
C VAL A 73 -21.07 11.34 -2.73
N MET A 74 -20.65 10.31 -1.99
CA MET A 74 -21.44 9.10 -1.74
C MET A 74 -22.39 9.20 -0.55
N THR A 75 -22.23 10.18 0.33
CA THR A 75 -23.20 10.51 1.38
C THR A 75 -24.14 11.60 0.88
N PRO A 76 -25.37 11.29 0.40
CA PRO A 76 -26.36 12.31 0.18
C PRO A 76 -26.66 12.97 1.53
N SER A 77 -26.69 14.30 1.54
CA SER A 77 -27.15 15.12 2.65
C SER A 77 -28.50 14.58 3.13
N GLN A 78 -28.56 14.13 4.38
CA GLN A 78 -29.83 13.91 5.07
C GLN A 78 -30.45 15.25 5.45
#